data_AF-A0A940PIA8-F1
#
_entry.id   AF-A0A940PIA8-F1
#
_cell.length_a   1.000
_cell.length_b   1.000
_cell.length_c   1.000
_cell.angle_alpha   90.00
_cell.angle_beta   90.00
_cell.angle_gamma   90.00
#
_symmetry.space_group_name_H-M   'P 1'
#
loop_
_entity.id
_entity.type
_entity.pdbx_description
1 polymer ?
#
loop_
_entity_poly.entity_id
_entity_poly.type
_entity_poly.pdbx_seq_one_letter_code
_entity_poly.pdbx_strand_id
1 'polypeptide(L)' 'MADQMNDGQVRRIHELNDKKAAEWTSEELHYHQRVMSDLSPWLNAQGTAMLGQIITEIEQRGGEQVKGLNETVINT' A
#
# COMPACT_ATOMS: atom_id res chain seq x y z
N MET A 1 -26.38 24.53 4.54
CA MET A 1 -26.22 23.54 3.46
C MET A 1 -25.56 22.30 4.06
N ALA A 2 -25.99 21.12 3.63
CA ALA A 2 -25.89 19.84 4.34
C ALA A 2 -24.52 19.50 4.95
N ASP A 3 -24.56 19.22 6.25
CA ASP A 3 -23.66 18.31 6.94
C ASP A 3 -23.90 16.90 6.37
N GLN A 4 -22.93 16.35 5.64
CA GLN A 4 -23.05 14.99 5.11
C GLN A 4 -21.69 14.28 5.08
N MET A 5 -21.42 13.59 6.19
CA MET A 5 -20.70 12.31 6.27
C MET A 5 -19.16 12.37 6.18
N ASN A 6 -18.59 12.64 7.35
CA ASN A 6 -17.45 11.91 7.90
C ASN A 6 -17.55 10.39 7.66
N ASP A 7 -16.68 9.85 6.81
CA ASP A 7 -16.28 8.44 6.79
C ASP A 7 -14.78 8.40 6.45
N GLY A 8 -14.07 7.35 6.89
CA GLY A 8 -12.68 7.11 6.54
C GLY A 8 -12.48 6.91 5.03
N GLN A 9 -12.52 8.01 4.27
CA GLN A 9 -12.37 8.01 2.83
C GLN A 9 -10.94 7.64 2.47
N VAL A 10 -10.74 6.35 2.22
CA VAL A 10 -9.57 5.87 1.48
C VAL A 10 -9.51 6.66 0.17
N ARG A 11 -8.48 7.50 0.02
CA ARG A 11 -8.32 8.36 -1.18
C ARG A 11 -8.23 7.50 -2.43
N ARG A 12 -8.64 8.04 -3.58
CA ARG A 12 -8.56 7.27 -4.83
C ARG A 12 -7.11 7.08 -5.26
N ILE A 13 -6.87 6.02 -6.03
CA ILE A 13 -5.51 5.66 -6.49
C ILE A 13 -4.82 6.79 -7.28
N HIS A 14 -5.59 7.61 -8.01
CA HIS A 14 -5.03 8.73 -8.76
C HIS A 14 -4.58 9.87 -7.86
N GLU A 15 -5.22 10.06 -6.70
CA GLU A 15 -4.82 11.06 -5.70
C GLU A 15 -3.58 10.59 -4.93
N LEU A 16 -3.46 9.27 -4.75
CA LEU A 16 -2.25 8.67 -4.20
C LEU A 16 -1.06 8.84 -5.16
N ASN A 17 -1.28 8.69 -6.47
CA ASN A 17 -0.25 8.91 -7.50
C ASN A 17 0.32 10.34 -7.52
N ASP A 18 -0.49 11.34 -7.17
CA ASP A 18 -0.06 12.75 -7.11
C ASP A 18 0.77 13.04 -5.84
N LYS A 19 0.63 12.19 -4.81
CA LYS A 19 1.33 12.30 -3.53
C LYS A 19 2.51 11.35 -3.41
N LYS A 20 3.39 11.63 -2.47
CA LYS A 20 4.49 10.71 -2.15
C LYS A 20 3.95 9.48 -1.43
N ALA A 21 4.52 8.31 -1.72
CA ALA A 21 4.17 7.06 -1.06
C ALA A 21 4.24 7.16 0.48
N ALA A 22 5.23 7.91 0.99
CA ALA A 22 5.39 8.20 2.42
C ALA A 22 4.16 8.88 3.08
N GLU A 23 3.36 9.61 2.31
CA GLU A 23 2.14 10.30 2.79
C GLU A 23 0.89 9.42 2.74
N TRP A 24 1.01 8.19 2.23
CA TRP A 24 -0.08 7.22 2.22
C TRP A 24 -0.22 6.60 3.61
N THR A 25 -1.44 6.38 4.05
CA THR A 25 -1.72 5.69 5.31
C THR A 25 -1.72 4.18 5.12
N SER A 26 -1.45 3.42 6.18
CA SER A 26 -1.46 1.96 6.14
C SER A 26 -2.84 1.40 5.74
N GLU A 27 -3.93 2.06 6.16
CA GLU A 27 -5.29 1.67 5.79
C GLU A 27 -5.54 1.83 4.27
N GLU A 28 -5.11 2.95 3.68
CA GLU A 28 -5.19 3.18 2.23
C GLU A 28 -4.37 2.14 1.46
N LEU A 29 -3.14 1.89 1.91
CA LEU A 29 -2.24 0.90 1.33
C LEU A 29 -2.88 -0.49 1.28
N HIS A 30 -3.38 -1.00 2.41
CA HIS A 30 -3.99 -2.32 2.49
C HIS A 30 -5.31 -2.42 1.72
N TYR A 31 -6.13 -1.36 1.72
CA TYR A 31 -7.34 -1.30 0.91
C TYR A 31 -7.02 -1.43 -0.58
N HIS A 32 -6.10 -0.60 -1.08
CA HIS A 32 -5.76 -0.58 -2.50
C HIS A 32 -5.00 -1.84 -2.92
N GLN A 33 -4.11 -2.36 -2.08
CA GLN A 33 -3.46 -3.65 -2.31
C GLN A 33 -4.52 -4.75 -2.53
N ARG A 34 -5.54 -4.82 -1.67
CA ARG A 34 -6.59 -5.84 -1.76
C ARG A 34 -7.44 -5.67 -3.02
N VAL A 35 -7.93 -4.46 -3.29
CA VAL A 35 -8.77 -4.17 -4.45
C VAL A 35 -8.00 -4.39 -5.76
N MET A 36 -6.75 -3.95 -5.84
CA MET A 36 -5.91 -4.13 -7.03
C MET A 36 -5.46 -5.57 -7.22
N SER A 37 -5.23 -6.32 -6.14
CA SER A 37 -4.91 -7.75 -6.23
C SER A 37 -6.09 -8.56 -6.78
N ASP A 38 -7.32 -8.20 -6.40
CA ASP A 38 -8.55 -8.81 -6.94
C ASP A 38 -8.73 -8.49 -8.43
N LEU A 39 -8.39 -7.26 -8.83
CA LEU A 39 -8.43 -6.79 -10.22
C LEU A 39 -7.15 -7.12 -11.02
N SER A 40 -6.17 -7.82 -10.44
CA SER A 40 -4.87 -8.13 -11.05
C SER A 40 -4.93 -8.64 -12.50
N PRO A 41 -5.86 -9.53 -12.89
CA PRO A 41 -5.93 -10.02 -14.28
C PRO A 41 -6.42 -8.96 -15.27
N TRP A 42 -6.98 -7.85 -14.77
CA TRP A 42 -7.64 -6.78 -15.51
C TRP A 42 -6.86 -5.47 -15.43
N LEU A 43 -5.78 -5.42 -14.63
CA LEU A 43 -4.91 -4.27 -14.54
C LEU A 43 -4.07 -4.13 -15.82
N ASN A 44 -3.94 -2.88 -16.26
CA ASN A 44 -2.97 -2.53 -17.30
C ASN A 44 -1.56 -2.34 -16.69
N ALA A 45 -0.56 -2.08 -17.52
CA ALA A 45 0.83 -1.90 -17.07
C ALA A 45 0.98 -0.82 -15.97
N GLN A 46 0.19 0.25 -16.01
CA GLN A 46 0.21 1.29 -14.98
C GLN A 46 -0.40 0.79 -13.65
N GLY A 47 -1.52 0.08 -13.70
CA GLY A 47 -2.16 -0.52 -12.53
C GLY A 47 -1.26 -1.56 -11.86
N THR A 48 -0.60 -2.40 -12.65
CA THR A 48 0.37 -3.40 -12.15
C THR A 48 1.59 -2.74 -11.50
N ALA A 49 2.12 -1.66 -12.09
CA ALA A 49 3.20 -0.89 -11.49
C ALA A 49 2.78 -0.26 -10.16
N MET A 50 1.57 0.30 -10.09
CA MET A 50 1.02 0.90 -8.88
C MET A 50 0.82 -0.13 -7.76
N LEU A 51 0.29 -1.30 -8.08
CA LEU A 51 0.17 -2.42 -7.13
C LEU A 51 1.55 -2.82 -6.58
N GLY A 52 2.57 -2.89 -7.43
CA GLY A 52 3.95 -3.13 -7.01
C GLY A 52 4.47 -2.08 -6.03
N GLN A 53 4.26 -0.78 -6.33
CA GLN A 53 4.64 0.31 -5.42
C GLN A 53 3.93 0.23 -4.07
N ILE A 54 2.64 -0.09 -4.05
CA ILE A 54 1.86 -0.26 -2.82
C ILE A 54 2.39 -1.42 -1.99
N ILE A 55 2.67 -2.56 -2.61
CA ILE A 55 3.24 -3.72 -1.93
C ILE A 55 4.61 -3.37 -1.34
N THR A 56 5.49 -2.74 -2.12
CA THR A 56 6.80 -2.31 -1.63
C THR A 56 6.68 -1.34 -0.45
N GLU A 57 5.73 -0.41 -0.48
CA GLU A 57 5.53 0.55 0.61
C GLU A 57 4.97 -0.12 1.87
N ILE A 58 4.06 -1.09 1.73
CA ILE A 58 3.59 -1.94 2.84
C ILE A 58 4.76 -2.75 3.40
N GLU A 59 5.59 -3.34 2.55
CA GLU A 59 6.76 -4.12 2.95
C GLU A 59 7.84 -3.26 3.61
N GLN A 60 8.04 -2.02 3.18
CA GLN A 60 8.96 -1.09 3.84
C GLN A 60 8.48 -0.76 5.24
N ARG A 61 7.17 -0.48 5.40
CA ARG A 61 6.55 -0.14 6.70
C ARG A 61 6.41 -1.35 7.64
N GLY A 62 6.14 -2.52 7.09
CA GLY A 62 6.08 -3.79 7.83
C GLY A 62 7.46 -4.41 8.08
N GLY A 63 8.42 -4.15 7.19
CA GLY A 63 9.77 -4.70 7.19
C GLY A 63 10.72 -4.05 8.19
N GLU A 64 10.41 -2.85 8.69
CA GLU A 64 11.09 -2.31 9.88
C GLU A 64 10.91 -3.21 11.12
N GLN A 65 9.88 -4.05 11.16
CA GLN A 65 9.67 -5.01 12.27
C GLN A 65 10.32 -6.38 12.03
N VAL A 66 10.71 -6.71 10.79
CA VAL A 66 11.28 -8.03 10.43
C VAL A 66 12.80 -7.99 10.27
N LYS A 67 13.42 -6.80 10.20
CA LYS A 67 14.89 -6.65 10.12
C LYS A 67 15.63 -6.87 11.45
N GLY A 68 14.96 -7.38 12.47
CA GLY A 68 15.52 -7.72 13.78
C GLY A 68 15.63 -9.21 14.09
N LEU A 69 15.23 -10.12 13.18
CA LEU A 69 15.13 -11.56 13.47
C LEU A 69 15.93 -12.48 12.53
N ASN A 70 16.66 -11.94 11.55
CA ASN A 70 17.40 -12.73 10.56
C ASN A 70 18.92 -12.51 10.58
N GLU A 71 19.49 -12.25 11.77
CA GLU A 71 20.95 -12.18 12.00
C GLU A 71 21.43 -13.18 13.07
N THR A 72 20.76 -14.32 13.27
CA THR A 72 21.20 -15.34 14.26
C THR A 72 20.98 -16.79 13.82
N VAL A 73 21.24 -17.10 12.57
CA VAL A 73 21.66 -18.45 12.14
C VAL A 73 22.31 -18.17 10.79
N ILE A 74 23.63 -18.23 10.60
CA ILE A 74 24.41 -19.44 10.46
C ILE A 74 25.87 -19.10 10.84
N ASN A 75 26.33 -19.62 11.97
CA ASN A 75 27.75 -19.76 12.24
C ASN A 75 27.93 -21.07 13.03
N THR A 76 28.18 -22.16 12.33
CA THR A 76 28.80 -23.39 12.85
C THR A 76 29.44 -24.11 11.66
#